data_AF-A0A945E6D6-F1
#
_entry.id   AF-A0A945E6D6-F1
#
_cell.length_a   1.000
_cell.length_b   1.000
_cell.length_c   1.000
_cell.angle_alpha   90.00
_cell.angle_beta   90.00
_cell.angle_gamma   90.00
#
_symmetry.space_group_name_H-M   'P 1'
#
loop_
_entity.id
_entity.type
_entity.pdbx_description
1 polymer ?
#
loop_
_entity_poly.entity_id
_entity_poly.type
_entity_poly.pdbx_seq_one_letter_code
_entity_poly.pdbx_strand_id
1 'polypeptide(L)'
;MKNKFLIIFIISIFSCNSNNSIDLDLANKVIIPKTYVVYKTSNPIKIDGKEGESDWEKAIFSDDFIDIEGFKTPKQKTNVKMLWDDKYLYIFAKLYEEHIWGDLTERDAIIF
;
A
#
# COMPACT_ATOMS: atom_id res chain seq x y z
N MET A 1 -16.86 -67.16 -30.99
CA MET A 1 -16.26 -66.53 -29.78
C MET A 1 -15.21 -65.47 -30.16
N LYS A 2 -15.55 -64.45 -30.96
CA LYS A 2 -14.58 -63.38 -31.34
C LYS A 2 -15.12 -61.95 -31.22
N ASN A 3 -16.43 -61.77 -30.98
CA ASN A 3 -17.05 -60.45 -30.99
C ASN A 3 -17.47 -59.92 -29.61
N LYS A 4 -17.21 -60.66 -28.51
CA LYS A 4 -17.45 -60.16 -27.15
C LYS A 4 -16.24 -59.46 -26.52
N PHE A 5 -15.03 -59.71 -27.04
CA PHE A 5 -13.80 -59.08 -26.52
C PHE A 5 -13.55 -57.68 -27.12
N LEU A 6 -14.10 -57.40 -28.31
CA LEU A 6 -13.93 -56.10 -28.99
C LEU A 6 -14.79 -54.97 -28.39
N ILE A 7 -15.88 -55.30 -27.70
CA ILE A 7 -16.81 -54.31 -27.12
C ILE A 7 -16.29 -53.77 -25.77
N ILE A 8 -15.53 -54.57 -25.03
CA ILE A 8 -14.98 -54.16 -23.73
C ILE A 8 -13.85 -53.13 -23.88
N PHE A 9 -13.11 -53.14 -25.00
CA PHE A 9 -12.02 -52.21 -25.25
C PHE A 9 -12.48 -50.79 -25.65
N ILE A 10 -13.75 -50.65 -26.08
CA ILE A 10 -14.32 -49.38 -26.54
C ILE A 10 -14.92 -48.56 -25.36
N ILE A 11 -15.30 -49.21 -24.27
CA ILE A 11 -15.92 -48.57 -23.10
C ILE A 11 -14.88 -47.87 -22.20
N SER A 12 -13.63 -48.33 -22.21
CA SER A 12 -12.53 -47.76 -21.40
C SER A 12 -11.94 -46.45 -21.95
N ILE A 13 -12.35 -46.01 -23.14
CA ILE A 13 -11.85 -44.77 -23.77
C ILE A 13 -12.82 -43.58 -23.58
N PHE A 14 -13.96 -43.81 -22.93
CA PHE A 14 -15.01 -42.81 -22.68
C PHE A 14 -15.06 -42.30 -21.23
N SER A 15 -14.00 -42.49 -20.44
CA SER A 15 -13.85 -41.74 -19.19
C SER A 15 -13.36 -40.33 -19.51
N CYS A 16 -14.32 -39.41 -19.64
CA CYS A 16 -14.13 -37.97 -19.77
C CYS A 16 -13.03 -37.45 -18.83
N ASN A 17 -12.08 -36.71 -19.38
CA ASN A 17 -11.32 -35.71 -18.64
C ASN A 17 -12.31 -34.63 -18.15
N SER A 18 -12.73 -34.71 -16.90
CA SER A 18 -13.22 -33.51 -16.22
C SER A 18 -12.00 -32.64 -15.94
N ASN A 19 -11.72 -31.68 -16.83
CA ASN A 19 -10.82 -30.59 -16.50
C ASN A 19 -11.50 -29.75 -15.41
N ASN A 20 -11.37 -30.19 -14.17
CA ASN A 20 -11.82 -29.44 -13.01
C ASN A 20 -10.88 -28.25 -12.86
N SER A 21 -11.25 -27.12 -13.48
CA SER A 21 -10.61 -25.85 -13.18
C SER A 21 -10.92 -25.48 -11.74
N ILE A 22 -9.88 -25.37 -10.92
CA ILE A 22 -10.00 -24.81 -9.58
C ILE A 22 -10.13 -23.29 -9.77
N ASP A 23 -11.31 -22.75 -9.50
CA ASP A 23 -11.53 -21.31 -9.44
C ASP A 23 -10.95 -20.79 -8.12
N LEU A 24 -9.79 -20.15 -8.21
CA LEU A 24 -9.10 -19.54 -7.08
C LEU A 24 -9.43 -18.04 -7.07
N ASP A 25 -10.37 -17.63 -6.22
CA ASP A 25 -10.62 -16.22 -5.93
C ASP A 25 -9.44 -15.63 -5.13
N LEU A 26 -8.48 -15.09 -5.88
CA LEU A 26 -7.30 -14.41 -5.34
C LEU A 26 -7.51 -12.91 -5.18
N ALA A 27 -8.68 -12.36 -5.56
CA ALA A 27 -8.94 -10.93 -5.56
C ALA A 27 -8.76 -10.32 -4.14
N ASN A 28 -9.09 -11.10 -3.10
CA ASN A 28 -8.93 -10.72 -1.70
C ASN A 28 -7.64 -11.22 -1.05
N LYS A 29 -6.79 -11.97 -1.78
CA LYS A 29 -5.56 -12.59 -1.25
C LYS A 29 -4.29 -11.92 -1.74
N VAL A 30 -4.35 -11.21 -2.87
CA VAL A 30 -3.21 -10.47 -3.43
C VAL A 30 -3.22 -9.04 -2.88
N ILE A 31 -2.37 -8.77 -1.89
CA ILE A 31 -2.10 -7.42 -1.42
C ILE A 31 -1.12 -6.78 -2.40
N ILE A 32 -1.58 -5.78 -3.16
CA ILE A 32 -0.71 -4.95 -3.99
C ILE A 32 -0.17 -3.82 -3.11
N PRO A 33 1.15 -3.74 -2.86
CA PRO A 33 1.71 -2.67 -2.05
C PRO A 33 1.43 -1.30 -2.67
N LYS A 34 1.08 -0.33 -1.84
CA LYS A 34 0.98 1.07 -2.29
C LYS A 34 2.38 1.56 -2.69
N THR A 35 2.44 2.33 -3.78
CA THR A 35 3.68 2.95 -4.27
C THR A 35 3.56 4.46 -4.21
N TYR A 36 4.66 5.14 -3.92
CA TYR A 36 4.72 6.59 -3.88
C TYR A 36 6.00 7.09 -4.56
N VAL A 37 5.87 8.10 -5.42
CA VAL A 37 7.01 8.70 -6.15
C VAL A 37 7.51 9.91 -5.37
N VAL A 38 8.79 9.89 -5.00
CA VAL A 38 9.45 10.99 -4.30
C VAL A 38 10.32 11.77 -5.30
N TYR A 39 10.01 13.04 -5.52
CA TYR A 39 10.74 13.87 -6.47
C TYR A 39 11.97 14.52 -5.85
N LYS A 40 13.03 14.66 -6.66
CA LYS A 40 14.23 15.39 -6.26
C LYS A 40 13.94 16.89 -6.24
N THR A 41 14.39 17.59 -5.20
CA THR A 41 14.28 19.05 -5.12
C THR A 41 15.27 19.73 -6.08
N SER A 42 14.89 20.91 -6.55
CA SER A 42 15.77 21.81 -7.31
C SER A 42 16.33 22.93 -6.45
N ASN A 43 15.67 23.23 -5.33
CA ASN A 43 16.05 24.27 -4.38
C ASN A 43 16.17 23.68 -2.97
N PRO A 44 16.93 24.33 -2.07
CA PRO A 44 16.96 23.94 -0.66
C PRO A 44 15.57 24.04 -0.02
N ILE A 45 15.19 23.02 0.75
CA ILE A 45 13.98 23.03 1.56
C ILE A 45 14.30 23.58 2.95
N LYS A 46 13.50 24.54 3.43
CA LYS A 46 13.63 25.06 4.78
C LYS A 46 12.76 24.25 5.73
N ILE A 47 13.34 23.80 6.83
CA ILE A 47 12.60 23.02 7.85
C ILE A 47 11.95 23.98 8.84
N ASP A 48 10.82 24.58 8.45
CA ASP A 48 10.05 25.50 9.30
C ASP A 48 8.56 25.14 9.45
N GLY A 49 8.17 23.96 8.97
CA GLY A 49 6.81 23.44 9.08
C GLY A 49 5.81 24.06 8.09
N LYS A 50 6.28 24.86 7.13
CA LYS A 50 5.44 25.44 6.07
C LYS A 50 5.71 24.76 4.74
N GLU A 51 4.72 24.79 3.85
CA GLU A 51 4.82 24.23 2.48
C GLU A 51 5.06 25.33 1.43
N GLY A 52 5.81 26.39 1.79
CA GLY A 52 5.92 27.59 0.97
C GLY A 52 6.88 27.48 -0.22
N GLU A 53 7.76 26.49 -0.24
CA GLU A 53 8.68 26.24 -1.34
C GLU A 53 7.95 25.64 -2.55
N SER A 54 8.23 26.17 -3.73
CA SER A 54 7.61 25.70 -4.99
C SER A 54 7.88 24.22 -5.29
N ASP A 55 8.97 23.65 -4.78
CA ASP A 55 9.26 22.22 -4.94
C ASP A 55 8.21 21.34 -4.26
N TRP A 56 7.51 21.84 -3.23
CA TRP A 56 6.39 21.12 -2.61
C TRP A 56 5.16 20.97 -3.51
N GLU A 57 5.04 21.76 -4.57
CA GLU A 57 3.97 21.61 -5.57
C GLU A 57 4.17 20.37 -6.45
N LYS A 58 5.41 19.86 -6.54
CA LYS A 58 5.75 18.64 -7.29
C LYS A 58 5.34 17.37 -6.54
N ALA A 59 5.26 17.44 -5.21
CA ALA A 59 4.94 16.30 -4.37
C ALA A 59 3.43 16.20 -4.12
N ILE A 60 2.85 15.05 -4.47
CA ILE A 60 1.44 14.75 -4.20
C ILE A 60 1.33 14.21 -2.78
N PHE A 61 0.24 14.45 -2.06
CA PHE A 61 0.01 13.74 -0.79
C PHE A 61 -0.17 12.24 -1.04
N SER A 62 0.30 11.43 -0.09
CA SER A 62 -0.05 10.02 0.00
C SER A 62 -1.55 9.87 0.17
N ASP A 63 -2.04 8.65 0.00
CA ASP A 63 -3.32 8.27 0.57
C ASP A 63 -3.33 8.55 2.07
N ASP A 64 -4.53 8.72 2.62
CA ASP A 64 -4.71 8.80 4.06
C ASP A 64 -4.22 7.51 4.73
N PHE A 65 -3.59 7.67 5.88
CA PHE A 65 -3.13 6.55 6.69
C PHE A 65 -4.33 5.74 7.16
N ILE A 66 -4.12 4.44 7.28
CA ILE A 66 -5.11 3.51 7.84
C ILE A 66 -4.74 3.17 9.27
N ASP A 67 -5.69 2.64 10.02
CA ASP A 67 -5.45 2.13 11.36
C ASP A 67 -4.44 0.96 11.32
N ILE A 68 -3.56 0.88 12.33
CA ILE A 68 -2.59 -0.22 12.44
C ILE A 68 -3.25 -1.57 12.74
N GLU A 69 -4.49 -1.56 13.24
CA GLU A 69 -5.33 -2.74 13.43
C GLU A 69 -5.89 -3.29 12.10
N GLY A 70 -5.72 -2.58 10.98
CA GLY A 70 -6.10 -3.05 9.64
C GLY A 70 -6.91 -2.04 8.83
N PHE A 71 -7.82 -2.53 7.98
CA PHE A 71 -8.61 -1.72 7.03
C PHE A 71 -9.72 -0.88 7.71
N LYS A 72 -9.38 -0.17 8.79
CA LYS A 72 -10.23 0.83 9.42
C LYS A 72 -9.67 2.22 9.11
N THR A 73 -10.57 3.17 8.91
CA THR A 73 -10.20 4.57 8.76
C THR A 73 -9.95 5.16 10.15
N PRO A 74 -8.77 5.75 10.42
CA PRO A 74 -8.51 6.43 11.67
C PRO A 74 -9.43 7.66 11.79
N LYS A 75 -9.83 8.00 13.01
CA LYS A 75 -10.66 9.20 13.26
C LYS A 75 -9.98 10.49 12.80
N GLN A 76 -8.66 10.51 12.91
CA GLN A 76 -7.83 11.67 12.71
C GLN A 76 -7.00 11.47 11.45
N LYS A 77 -7.31 12.29 10.45
CA LYS A 77 -6.69 12.19 9.13
C LYS A 77 -5.20 12.51 9.26
N THR A 78 -4.38 11.63 8.70
CA THR A 78 -2.95 11.85 8.53
C THR A 78 -2.55 11.44 7.13
N ASN A 79 -1.79 12.29 6.46
CA ASN A 79 -1.12 11.96 5.21
C ASN A 79 0.20 12.71 5.10
N VAL A 80 1.04 12.28 4.17
CA VAL A 80 2.38 12.86 3.99
C VAL A 80 2.62 13.19 2.52
N LYS A 81 3.48 14.17 2.26
CA LYS A 81 4.15 14.30 0.96
C LYS A 81 5.64 14.38 1.16
N MET A 82 6.41 13.88 0.20
CA MET A 82 7.85 13.71 0.37
C MET A 82 8.62 14.24 -0.83
N LEU A 83 9.82 14.75 -0.54
CA LEU A 83 10.83 15.19 -1.50
C LEU A 83 12.20 14.65 -1.06
N TRP A 84 13.20 14.68 -1.94
CA TRP A 84 14.57 14.31 -1.56
C TRP A 84 15.63 15.19 -2.24
N ASP A 85 16.82 15.24 -1.66
CA ASP A 85 18.03 15.75 -2.31
C ASP A 85 19.22 14.81 -2.05
N ASP A 86 20.42 15.18 -2.48
CA ASP A 86 21.60 14.31 -2.34
C ASP A 86 22.03 14.05 -0.88
N LYS A 87 21.42 14.72 0.10
CA LYS A 87 21.76 14.63 1.52
C LYS A 87 20.59 14.17 2.41
N TYR A 88 19.35 14.52 2.05
CA TYR A 88 18.21 14.41 2.93
C TYR A 88 16.97 13.87 2.21
N LEU A 89 16.15 13.15 2.99
CA LEU A 89 14.74 12.91 2.69
C LEU A 89 13.93 13.96 3.46
N TYR A 90 13.05 14.66 2.76
CA TYR A 90 12.13 15.63 3.32
C TYR A 90 10.74 15.02 3.42
N ILE A 91 10.14 15.09 4.61
CA ILE A 91 8.80 14.56 4.87
C ILE A 91 7.95 15.71 5.42
N PHE A 92 6.89 16.06 4.69
CA PHE A 92 5.87 16.98 5.16
C PHE A 92 4.64 16.16 5.57
N ALA A 93 4.38 16.10 6.87
CA ALA A 93 3.23 15.39 7.43
C ALA A 93 2.11 16.38 7.76
N LYS A 94 0.90 16.09 7.29
CA LYS A 94 -0.31 16.84 7.63
C LYS A 94 -1.17 16.00 8.56
N LEU A 95 -1.26 16.44 9.81
CA LEU A 95 -2.00 15.77 10.88
C LEU A 95 -3.19 16.63 11.28
N TYR A 96 -4.36 16.03 11.38
CA TYR A 96 -5.56 16.65 11.93
C TYR A 96 -5.77 16.13 13.35
N GLU A 97 -5.77 17.02 14.35
CA GLU A 97 -5.89 16.67 15.76
C GLU A 97 -6.85 17.65 16.46
N GLU A 98 -7.75 17.10 17.29
CA GLU A 98 -8.72 17.88 18.08
C GLU A 98 -8.13 18.34 19.42
N HIS A 99 -7.09 17.65 19.88
CA HIS A 99 -6.50 17.77 21.20
C HIS A 99 -4.98 17.92 21.13
N ILE A 100 -4.50 19.10 20.73
CA ILE A 100 -3.07 19.40 20.54
C ILE A 100 -2.47 20.03 21.80
N TRP A 101 -1.33 19.51 22.27
CA TRP A 101 -0.48 20.07 23.32
C TRP A 101 1.00 19.98 22.94
N GLY A 102 1.82 20.88 23.49
CA GLY A 102 3.22 21.03 23.14
C GLY A 102 4.06 21.48 24.33
N ASP A 103 4.09 20.65 25.38
CA ASP A 103 4.69 21.02 26.68
C ASP A 103 6.14 20.52 26.84
N LEU A 104 6.62 19.68 25.92
CA LEU A 104 8.00 19.19 25.90
C LEU A 104 8.90 20.16 25.13
N THR A 105 9.92 20.70 25.80
CA THR A 105 10.85 21.69 25.25
C THR A 105 12.25 21.13 24.97
N GLU A 106 12.60 20.00 25.60
CA GLU A 106 13.89 19.34 25.44
C GLU A 106 13.86 18.32 24.30
N ARG A 107 14.96 18.28 23.53
CA ARG A 107 15.15 17.25 22.50
C ARG A 107 15.27 15.88 23.17
N ASP A 108 14.58 14.89 22.59
CA ASP A 108 14.57 13.50 23.05
C ASP A 108 14.02 13.31 24.47
N ALA A 109 13.16 14.24 24.93
CA ALA A 109 12.42 14.08 26.18
C ALA A 109 11.48 12.85 26.13
N ILE A 110 11.28 12.22 27.29
CA ILE A 110 10.41 11.05 27.41
C ILE A 110 8.94 11.47 27.24
N ILE A 111 8.25 10.83 26.31
CA ILE A 111 6.78 10.90 26.15
C ILE A 111 6.18 9.70 26.89
N PHE A 112 5.16 9.94 27.73
CA PHE A 112 4.40 8.91 28.45
C PHE A 112 3.01 8.73 27.85
#